data_AF-A0A177AZ19-F1
#
_entry.id   AF-A0A177AZ19-F1
#
_cell.length_a   1.000
_cell.length_b   1.000
_cell.length_c   1.000
_cell.angle_alpha   90.00
_cell.angle_beta   90.00
_cell.angle_gamma   90.00
#
_symmetry.space_group_name_H-M   'P 1'
#
loop_
_entity.id
_entity.type
_entity.pdbx_description
1 polymer ?
#
loop_
_entity_poly.entity_id
_entity_poly.type
_entity_poly.pdbx_seq_one_letter_code
_entity_poly.pdbx_strand_id
1 'polypeptide(L)'
;MVIYSKMRANVLIQMVLFLIISNTIFFNQECNAYIFSDKFGYTLPVQWNLVCNRSFIVVLLNLSVSLGMVFACFWSGMSADRLGRKTTASICCILNIVTEITSLFVANVYVYILCRFFISMFNIAMFSTSFLLELVDVDKRFMINMITPLCFIGGVTSLSGIYAFFQDWFKIHVYYGCINGPVCFLLLRCLNKSPSWMNQSTHLDIHFANPRDDLQMDRTKRRKSSAILMIIRDRTIRMKSVALYFLSFSSSAIFYGININAKAYNPNIYIYLPIYNSGFLPAILTIIVFKKYNVNKKYTIIVNLFLSTAIFIALPFYQNRMFSMICIMMGIYLISINTTYGYMLTPYQYPVSLRGSGVSYFMLCSRLGVVLGASLLYIQTNTVVISVIYSILCTITGILVMYHIPILSPYEHENENTKLSLHSDDSGLGTHSSRFKDRKKPPFFTTDRLISENNQNLPQDIKKGGCIVVSL
;
A
#
# COMPACT_ATOMS: atom_id res chain seq x y z
N MET A 1 -16.19 -26.57 6.81
CA MET A 1 -14.90 -25.85 6.74
C MET A 1 -14.17 -25.96 5.39
N VAL A 2 -14.54 -26.88 4.49
CA VAL A 2 -13.90 -27.04 3.16
C VAL A 2 -14.53 -26.16 2.06
N ILE A 3 -15.75 -25.67 2.26
CA ILE A 3 -16.49 -24.88 1.25
C ILE A 3 -16.09 -23.38 1.26
N TYR A 4 -15.61 -22.86 2.40
CA TYR A 4 -15.26 -21.44 2.54
C TYR A 4 -13.85 -21.07 2.03
N SER A 5 -12.92 -22.03 1.90
CA SER A 5 -11.61 -21.75 1.29
C SER A 5 -11.64 -21.83 -0.23
N LYS A 6 -12.60 -22.58 -0.81
CA LYS A 6 -12.79 -22.72 -2.26
C LYS A 6 -13.36 -21.44 -2.91
N MET A 7 -14.11 -20.62 -2.15
CA MET A 7 -14.64 -19.35 -2.64
C MET A 7 -13.58 -18.24 -2.82
N ARG A 8 -12.51 -18.20 -2.01
CA ARG A 8 -11.47 -17.15 -2.16
C ARG A 8 -10.56 -17.37 -3.35
N ALA A 9 -10.26 -18.63 -3.69
CA ALA A 9 -9.55 -18.96 -4.92
C ALA A 9 -10.44 -18.67 -6.15
N ASN A 10 -11.74 -18.97 -6.08
CA ASN A 10 -12.66 -18.72 -7.17
C ASN A 10 -12.87 -17.25 -7.51
N VAL A 11 -12.85 -16.31 -6.55
CA VAL A 11 -13.01 -14.87 -6.89
C VAL A 11 -11.76 -14.29 -7.54
N LEU A 12 -10.56 -14.70 -7.10
CA LEU A 12 -9.29 -14.27 -7.70
C LEU A 12 -9.12 -14.90 -9.09
N ILE A 13 -9.49 -16.18 -9.22
CA ILE A 13 -9.53 -16.89 -10.50
C ILE A 13 -10.63 -16.31 -11.40
N GLN A 14 -11.80 -15.91 -10.89
CA GLN A 14 -12.86 -15.27 -11.66
C GLN A 14 -12.53 -13.84 -12.06
N MET A 15 -11.80 -13.05 -11.26
CA MET A 15 -11.28 -11.74 -11.68
C MET A 15 -10.21 -11.91 -12.76
N VAL A 16 -9.30 -12.88 -12.60
CA VAL A 16 -8.30 -13.22 -13.63
C VAL A 16 -8.98 -13.76 -14.89
N LEU A 17 -10.02 -14.59 -14.76
CA LEU A 17 -10.85 -15.06 -15.87
C LEU A 17 -11.66 -13.93 -16.49
N PHE A 18 -12.17 -12.96 -15.73
CA PHE A 18 -12.88 -11.80 -16.28
C PHE A 18 -11.92 -10.89 -17.05
N LEU A 19 -10.68 -10.75 -16.60
CA LEU A 19 -9.58 -10.10 -17.35
C LEU A 19 -9.19 -10.92 -18.60
N ILE A 20 -9.21 -12.26 -18.52
CA ILE A 20 -8.96 -13.17 -19.67
C ILE A 20 -10.15 -13.21 -20.66
N ILE A 21 -11.38 -12.97 -20.21
CA ILE A 21 -12.58 -12.93 -21.05
C ILE A 21 -12.70 -11.54 -21.73
N SER A 22 -12.30 -10.46 -21.05
CA SER A 22 -12.08 -9.16 -21.72
C SER A 22 -10.97 -9.23 -22.78
N ASN A 23 -9.93 -10.05 -22.54
CA ASN A 23 -8.83 -10.34 -23.47
C ASN A 23 -9.29 -10.83 -24.86
N THR A 24 -10.49 -11.41 -25.00
CA THR A 24 -11.00 -11.87 -26.32
C THR A 24 -11.77 -10.82 -27.12
N ILE A 25 -12.29 -9.76 -26.49
CA ILE A 25 -13.23 -8.83 -27.17
C ILE A 25 -12.52 -7.53 -27.61
N PHE A 26 -11.46 -7.09 -26.92
CA PHE A 26 -10.80 -5.81 -27.23
C PHE A 26 -9.49 -5.94 -28.04
N PHE A 27 -8.90 -7.14 -28.13
CA PHE A 27 -7.54 -7.35 -28.63
C PHE A 27 -7.41 -7.82 -30.09
N ASN A 28 -8.52 -8.12 -30.76
CA ASN A 28 -8.53 -8.49 -32.17
C ASN A 28 -8.53 -7.26 -33.10
N GLN A 29 -7.76 -6.23 -32.78
CA GLN A 29 -7.43 -5.20 -33.78
C GLN A 29 -6.06 -5.53 -34.37
N GLU A 30 -6.08 -6.14 -35.55
CA GLU A 30 -4.89 -6.28 -36.38
C GLU A 30 -4.47 -4.89 -36.86
N CYS A 31 -3.26 -4.47 -36.51
CA CYS A 31 -2.68 -3.23 -37.01
C CYS A 31 -1.75 -3.56 -38.17
N ASN A 32 -2.11 -3.09 -39.37
CA ASN A 32 -1.35 -3.38 -40.59
C ASN A 32 -0.06 -2.54 -40.71
N ALA A 33 0.02 -1.39 -40.05
CA ALA A 33 1.22 -0.55 -39.98
C ALA A 33 1.25 0.31 -38.72
N TYR A 34 2.41 0.43 -38.08
CA TYR A 34 2.66 1.31 -36.95
C TYR A 34 4.08 1.89 -37.04
N ILE A 35 4.24 3.13 -36.60
CA ILE A 35 5.54 3.83 -36.59
C ILE A 35 5.80 4.27 -35.15
N PHE A 36 6.98 3.93 -34.62
CA PHE A 36 7.40 4.38 -33.30
C PHE A 36 7.95 5.80 -33.39
N SER A 37 7.66 6.60 -32.35
CA SER A 37 8.25 7.95 -32.24
C SER A 37 9.58 7.88 -31.50
N ASP A 38 10.62 8.48 -32.07
CA ASP A 38 11.96 8.54 -31.47
C ASP A 38 12.02 9.39 -30.18
N LYS A 39 10.95 10.11 -29.84
CA LYS A 39 10.89 11.04 -28.70
C LYS A 39 11.10 10.40 -27.33
N PHE A 40 10.91 9.08 -27.20
CA PHE A 40 10.93 8.37 -25.92
C PHE A 40 12.11 7.41 -25.74
N GLY A 41 13.08 7.41 -26.67
CA GLY A 41 14.25 6.53 -26.62
C GLY A 41 13.93 5.06 -26.86
N TYR A 42 14.91 4.18 -26.66
CA TYR A 42 14.71 2.74 -26.83
C TYR A 42 13.99 2.18 -25.60
N THR A 43 12.73 1.79 -25.79
CA THR A 43 11.89 1.21 -24.74
C THR A 43 11.60 -0.28 -25.00
N LEU A 44 11.30 -0.99 -23.93
CA LEU A 44 11.00 -2.43 -23.98
C LEU A 44 9.85 -2.79 -24.97
N PRO A 45 8.73 -2.04 -25.03
CA PRO A 45 7.69 -2.30 -26.02
C PRO A 45 8.13 -2.10 -27.46
N VAL A 46 9.05 -1.15 -27.71
CA VAL A 46 9.62 -0.89 -29.05
C VAL A 46 10.52 -2.04 -29.48
N GLN A 47 11.42 -2.50 -28.60
CA GLN A 47 12.38 -3.56 -28.94
C GLN A 47 11.73 -4.92 -29.23
N TRP A 48 10.65 -5.26 -28.51
CA TRP A 48 9.96 -6.55 -28.70
C TRP A 48 8.64 -6.44 -29.49
N ASN A 49 8.38 -5.29 -30.13
CA ASN A 49 7.17 -5.05 -30.93
C ASN A 49 5.89 -5.43 -30.18
N LEU A 50 5.73 -4.94 -28.94
CA LEU A 50 4.61 -5.25 -28.04
C LEU A 50 3.37 -4.38 -28.36
N VAL A 51 2.97 -4.36 -29.62
CA VAL A 51 1.87 -3.52 -30.16
C VAL A 51 0.66 -4.38 -30.52
N CYS A 52 -0.54 -3.79 -30.52
CA CYS A 52 -1.79 -4.37 -31.01
C CYS A 52 -2.10 -5.72 -30.34
N ASN A 53 -2.11 -6.83 -31.09
CA ASN A 53 -2.39 -8.17 -30.55
C ASN A 53 -1.38 -8.59 -29.44
N ARG A 54 -0.19 -8.00 -29.39
CA ARG A 54 0.83 -8.27 -28.35
C ARG A 54 0.86 -7.25 -27.20
N SER A 55 -0.02 -6.25 -27.18
CA SER A 55 0.01 -5.22 -26.12
C SER A 55 -0.43 -5.73 -24.74
N PHE A 56 -1.14 -6.88 -24.66
CA PHE A 56 -1.52 -7.51 -23.39
C PHE A 56 -0.29 -7.93 -22.57
N ILE A 57 0.84 -8.16 -23.23
CA ILE A 57 2.11 -8.54 -22.61
C ILE A 57 2.62 -7.41 -21.69
N VAL A 58 2.37 -6.14 -22.03
CA VAL A 58 2.73 -5.00 -21.19
C VAL A 58 1.89 -4.98 -19.90
N VAL A 59 0.59 -5.30 -20.00
CA VAL A 59 -0.29 -5.48 -18.84
C VAL A 59 0.18 -6.65 -17.99
N LEU A 60 0.50 -7.79 -18.61
CA LEU A 60 0.99 -8.99 -17.94
C LEU A 60 2.30 -8.74 -17.17
N LEU A 61 3.21 -7.93 -17.72
CA LEU A 61 4.44 -7.51 -17.05
C LEU A 61 4.16 -6.70 -15.79
N ASN A 62 3.24 -5.72 -15.85
CA ASN A 62 2.87 -4.93 -14.66
C ASN A 62 2.16 -5.78 -13.61
N LEU A 63 1.33 -6.73 -14.05
CA LEU A 63 0.68 -7.70 -13.15
C LEU A 63 1.69 -8.64 -12.50
N SER A 64 2.70 -9.12 -13.23
CA SER A 64 3.74 -10.01 -12.65
C SER A 64 4.53 -9.30 -11.56
N VAL A 65 4.92 -8.04 -11.79
CA VAL A 65 5.56 -7.19 -10.78
C VAL A 65 4.65 -7.04 -9.55
N SER A 66 3.38 -6.70 -9.76
CA SER A 66 2.42 -6.50 -8.67
C SER A 66 2.16 -7.76 -7.85
N LEU A 67 2.06 -8.92 -8.51
CA LEU A 67 1.94 -10.24 -7.86
C LEU A 67 3.21 -10.58 -7.07
N GLY A 68 4.40 -10.29 -7.62
CA GLY A 68 5.67 -10.45 -6.90
C GLY A 68 5.65 -9.69 -5.58
N MET A 69 5.11 -8.47 -5.57
CA MET A 69 4.98 -7.70 -4.33
C MET A 69 4.09 -8.35 -3.27
N VAL A 70 3.02 -9.04 -3.68
CA VAL A 70 2.10 -9.74 -2.77
C VAL A 70 2.78 -10.97 -2.17
N PHE A 71 3.44 -11.78 -3.00
CA PHE A 71 4.16 -12.98 -2.56
C PHE A 71 5.27 -12.68 -1.57
N ALA A 72 5.96 -11.57 -1.77
CA ALA A 72 6.99 -11.11 -0.87
C ALA A 72 6.52 -10.84 0.55
N CYS A 73 5.32 -10.30 0.76
CA CYS A 73 4.79 -10.06 2.11
C CYS A 73 4.62 -11.37 2.90
N PHE A 74 4.33 -12.49 2.23
CA PHE A 74 4.27 -13.80 2.87
C PHE A 74 5.68 -14.34 3.15
N TRP A 75 6.57 -14.23 2.16
CA TRP A 75 7.93 -14.76 2.25
C TRP A 75 8.79 -14.04 3.28
N SER A 76 8.72 -12.70 3.30
CA SER A 76 9.56 -11.86 4.13
C SER A 76 9.28 -12.03 5.61
N GLY A 77 8.01 -12.15 6.01
CA GLY A 77 7.63 -12.40 7.41
C GLY A 77 8.15 -13.74 7.90
N MET A 78 7.91 -14.82 7.16
CA MET A 78 8.37 -16.17 7.53
C MET A 78 9.90 -16.27 7.61
N SER A 79 10.59 -15.60 6.69
CA SER A 79 12.06 -15.60 6.63
C SER A 79 12.66 -14.76 7.76
N ALA A 80 12.09 -13.58 8.01
CA ALA A 80 12.53 -12.66 9.06
C ALA A 80 12.44 -13.27 10.46
N ASP A 81 11.38 -14.04 10.73
CA ASP A 81 11.19 -14.70 12.02
C ASP A 81 12.21 -15.83 12.25
N ARG A 82 12.61 -16.54 11.20
CA ARG A 82 13.55 -17.69 11.31
C ARG A 82 15.01 -17.29 11.27
N LEU A 83 15.40 -16.49 10.29
CA LEU A 83 16.80 -16.16 10.01
C LEU A 83 17.24 -14.89 10.74
N GLY A 84 16.28 -14.09 11.23
CA GLY A 84 16.50 -12.72 11.67
C GLY A 84 16.31 -11.72 10.53
N ARG A 85 16.01 -10.47 10.88
CA ARG A 85 15.64 -9.41 9.91
C ARG A 85 16.81 -8.95 9.05
N LYS A 86 17.98 -8.67 9.64
CA LYS A 86 19.17 -8.19 8.91
C LYS A 86 19.63 -9.19 7.86
N THR A 87 19.79 -10.44 8.25
CA THR A 87 20.15 -11.57 7.41
C THR A 87 19.13 -11.79 6.30
N THR A 88 17.83 -11.76 6.61
CA THR A 88 16.77 -11.87 5.59
C THR A 88 16.86 -10.73 4.57
N ALA A 89 17.03 -9.49 5.02
CA ALA A 89 17.18 -8.33 4.14
C ALA A 89 18.43 -8.46 3.25
N SER A 90 19.57 -8.89 3.80
CA SER A 90 20.80 -9.11 3.04
C SER A 90 20.66 -10.21 1.98
N ILE A 91 20.02 -11.34 2.31
CA ILE A 91 19.76 -12.42 1.35
C ILE A 91 18.85 -11.91 0.23
N CYS A 92 17.76 -11.20 0.55
CA CYS A 92 16.87 -10.62 -0.45
C CYS A 92 17.59 -9.61 -1.35
N CYS A 93 18.50 -8.81 -0.80
CA CYS A 93 19.30 -7.85 -1.57
C CYS A 93 20.22 -8.56 -2.58
N ILE A 94 20.93 -9.62 -2.16
CA ILE A 94 21.78 -10.43 -3.06
C ILE A 94 20.93 -11.08 -4.16
N LEU A 95 19.81 -11.69 -3.80
CA LEU A 95 18.91 -12.32 -4.77
C LEU A 95 18.33 -11.30 -5.76
N ASN A 96 17.99 -10.10 -5.30
CA ASN A 96 17.54 -9.02 -6.18
C ASN A 96 18.62 -8.66 -7.21
N ILE A 97 19.87 -8.44 -6.79
CA ILE A 97 21.00 -8.13 -7.68
C ILE A 97 21.19 -9.23 -8.73
N VAL A 98 21.23 -10.49 -8.30
CA VAL A 98 21.41 -11.63 -9.20
C VAL A 98 20.28 -11.67 -10.24
N THR A 99 19.01 -11.62 -9.79
CA THR A 99 17.87 -11.68 -10.71
C THR A 99 17.80 -10.49 -11.66
N GLU A 100 18.22 -9.30 -11.22
CA GLU A 100 18.25 -8.09 -12.04
C GLU A 100 19.29 -8.19 -13.16
N ILE A 101 20.50 -8.67 -12.83
CA ILE A 101 21.55 -8.93 -13.83
C ILE A 101 21.13 -10.06 -14.78
N THR A 102 20.57 -11.15 -14.25
CA THR A 102 20.07 -12.26 -15.09
C THR A 102 19.02 -11.77 -16.08
N SER A 103 18.13 -10.83 -15.67
CA SER A 103 17.07 -10.31 -16.54
C SER A 103 17.58 -9.61 -17.81
N LEU A 104 18.82 -9.12 -17.82
CA LEU A 104 19.44 -8.46 -18.97
C LEU A 104 19.80 -9.42 -20.10
N PHE A 105 20.07 -10.69 -19.78
CA PHE A 105 20.48 -11.70 -20.76
C PHE A 105 19.30 -12.48 -21.34
N VAL A 106 18.09 -12.22 -20.86
CA VAL A 106 16.90 -12.95 -21.26
C VAL A 106 16.35 -12.41 -22.58
N ALA A 107 16.42 -13.23 -23.63
CA ALA A 107 15.83 -12.93 -24.94
C ALA A 107 14.33 -13.26 -25.04
N ASN A 108 13.82 -14.16 -24.19
CA ASN A 108 12.41 -14.56 -24.22
C ASN A 108 11.57 -13.69 -23.29
N VAL A 109 10.57 -13.00 -23.85
CA VAL A 109 9.68 -12.07 -23.14
C VAL A 109 8.99 -12.70 -21.93
N TYR A 110 8.56 -13.96 -22.02
CA TYR A 110 7.88 -14.62 -20.90
C TYR A 110 8.83 -14.95 -19.74
N VAL A 111 10.06 -15.34 -20.05
CA VAL A 111 11.11 -15.54 -19.04
C VAL A 111 11.48 -14.19 -18.40
N TYR A 112 11.48 -13.10 -19.18
CA TYR A 112 11.72 -11.76 -18.65
C TYR A 112 10.61 -11.33 -17.68
N ILE A 113 9.35 -11.63 -17.99
CA ILE A 113 8.20 -11.39 -17.08
C ILE A 113 8.37 -12.17 -15.76
N LEU A 114 8.87 -13.41 -15.82
CA LEU A 114 9.18 -14.22 -14.63
C LEU A 114 10.33 -13.60 -13.81
N CYS A 115 11.40 -13.14 -14.45
CA CYS A 115 12.49 -12.43 -13.78
C CYS A 115 11.96 -11.17 -13.07
N ARG A 116 11.08 -10.38 -13.73
CA ARG A 116 10.47 -9.18 -13.14
C ARG A 116 9.61 -9.48 -11.91
N PHE A 117 8.93 -10.63 -11.89
CA PHE A 117 8.21 -11.11 -10.71
C PHE A 117 9.18 -11.32 -9.53
N PHE A 118 10.30 -12.02 -9.74
CA PHE A 118 11.28 -12.28 -8.67
C PHE A 118 12.00 -11.02 -8.20
N ILE A 119 12.38 -10.12 -9.12
CA ILE A 119 12.96 -8.81 -8.78
C ILE A 119 12.00 -8.06 -7.84
N SER A 120 10.72 -7.97 -8.19
CA SER A 120 9.74 -7.28 -7.35
C SER A 120 9.54 -7.97 -6.00
N MET A 121 9.53 -9.31 -6.00
CA MET A 121 9.41 -10.10 -4.80
C MET A 121 10.56 -9.83 -3.81
N PHE A 122 11.81 -9.89 -4.28
CA PHE A 122 12.97 -9.66 -3.42
C PHE A 122 13.11 -8.20 -2.98
N ASN A 123 12.80 -7.25 -3.87
CA ASN A 123 12.84 -5.83 -3.56
C ASN A 123 11.87 -5.47 -2.43
N ILE A 124 10.59 -5.90 -2.54
CA ILE A 124 9.63 -5.57 -1.50
C ILE A 124 9.80 -6.43 -0.25
N ALA A 125 10.32 -7.66 -0.37
CA ALA A 125 10.69 -8.46 0.79
C ALA A 125 11.73 -7.71 1.63
N MET A 126 12.77 -7.18 0.99
CA MET A 126 13.76 -6.32 1.63
C MET A 126 13.11 -5.09 2.30
N PHE A 127 12.26 -4.34 1.58
CA PHE A 127 11.54 -3.19 2.16
C PHE A 127 10.73 -3.58 3.40
N SER A 128 9.93 -4.65 3.33
CA SER A 128 9.08 -5.10 4.43
C SER A 128 9.85 -5.62 5.65
N THR A 129 11.07 -6.14 5.45
CA THR A 129 11.96 -6.55 6.55
C THR A 129 12.72 -5.40 7.22
N SER A 130 12.56 -4.16 6.73
CA SER A 130 13.33 -3.02 7.21
C SER A 130 13.02 -2.70 8.67
N PHE A 131 14.06 -2.70 9.49
CA PHE A 131 14.06 -2.62 10.95
C PHE A 131 14.15 -1.19 11.50
N LEU A 132 13.95 -0.17 10.66
CA LEU A 132 14.19 1.24 10.99
C LEU A 132 13.44 1.70 12.26
N LEU A 133 12.23 1.18 12.51
CA LEU A 133 11.46 1.53 13.71
C LEU A 133 11.88 0.79 14.97
N GLU A 134 12.56 -0.36 14.84
CA GLU A 134 13.02 -1.16 15.99
C GLU A 134 14.38 -0.70 16.50
N LEU A 135 15.23 -0.15 15.64
CA LEU A 135 16.53 0.39 16.03
C LEU A 135 16.45 1.77 16.68
N VAL A 136 15.28 2.39 16.70
CA VAL A 136 15.15 3.82 17.04
C VAL A 136 14.27 4.02 18.27
N ASP A 137 14.77 4.91 19.13
CA ASP A 137 14.12 5.40 20.33
C ASP A 137 12.71 5.93 20.05
N VAL A 138 11.81 5.72 21.02
CA VAL A 138 10.37 6.00 20.89
C VAL A 138 10.11 7.45 20.45
N ASP A 139 10.89 8.41 20.94
CA ASP A 139 10.71 9.84 20.67
C ASP A 139 11.01 10.23 19.22
N LYS A 140 11.92 9.50 18.57
CA LYS A 140 12.34 9.76 17.17
C LYS A 140 11.52 8.98 16.15
N ARG A 141 10.69 8.00 16.59
CA ARG A 141 9.88 7.15 15.69
C ARG A 141 8.92 7.95 14.83
N PHE A 142 8.38 9.06 15.32
CA PHE A 142 7.51 9.90 14.50
C PHE A 142 8.25 10.47 13.28
N MET A 143 9.45 11.01 13.48
CA MET A 143 10.26 11.59 12.40
C MET A 143 10.67 10.53 11.38
N ILE A 144 11.08 9.34 11.83
CA ILE A 144 11.47 8.25 10.92
C ILE A 144 10.29 7.72 10.11
N ASN A 145 9.09 7.67 10.71
CA ASN A 145 7.87 7.34 9.97
C ASN A 145 7.54 8.38 8.87
N MET A 146 8.00 9.64 8.99
CA MET A 146 7.86 10.65 7.93
C MET A 146 8.96 10.54 6.87
N ILE A 147 10.19 10.20 7.28
CA ILE A 147 11.33 10.07 6.36
C ILE A 147 11.16 8.85 5.42
N THR A 148 10.66 7.73 5.93
CA THR A 148 10.50 6.50 5.15
C THR A 148 9.69 6.70 3.86
N PRO A 149 8.48 7.30 3.89
CA PRO A 149 7.72 7.56 2.67
C PRO A 149 8.32 8.68 1.80
N LEU A 150 9.08 9.63 2.37
CA LEU A 150 9.88 10.59 1.57
C LEU A 150 10.92 9.88 0.73
N CYS A 151 11.68 8.95 1.33
CA CYS A 151 12.68 8.18 0.60
C CYS A 151 12.05 7.36 -0.53
N PHE A 152 10.88 6.76 -0.28
CA PHE A 152 10.15 6.03 -1.31
C PHE A 152 9.81 6.92 -2.51
N ILE A 153 9.33 8.14 -2.28
CA ILE A 153 8.94 9.04 -3.37
C ILE A 153 10.09 9.80 -4.00
N GLY A 154 11.14 10.10 -3.24
CA GLY A 154 12.41 10.50 -3.81
C GLY A 154 12.93 9.44 -4.79
N GLY A 155 12.76 8.15 -4.47
CA GLY A 155 13.07 7.04 -5.37
C GLY A 155 12.21 7.04 -6.64
N VAL A 156 10.88 7.11 -6.51
CA VAL A 156 9.96 7.12 -7.66
C VAL A 156 10.18 8.36 -8.54
N THR A 157 10.43 9.52 -7.94
CA THR A 157 10.65 10.78 -8.65
C THR A 157 12.01 10.79 -9.35
N SER A 158 13.07 10.31 -8.67
CA SER A 158 14.41 10.23 -9.26
C SER A 158 14.47 9.28 -10.45
N LEU A 159 13.61 8.25 -10.50
CA LEU A 159 13.47 7.37 -11.67
C LEU A 159 13.25 8.17 -12.95
N SER A 160 12.39 9.18 -12.94
CA SER A 160 12.10 10.00 -14.12
C SER A 160 13.33 10.77 -14.61
N GLY A 161 14.15 11.27 -13.68
CA GLY A 161 15.40 11.95 -13.99
C GLY A 161 16.47 11.00 -14.55
N ILE A 162 16.60 9.80 -13.96
CA ILE A 162 17.51 8.76 -14.44
C ILE A 162 17.12 8.33 -15.87
N TYR A 163 15.82 8.13 -16.11
CA TYR A 163 15.31 7.80 -17.44
C TYR A 163 15.54 8.92 -18.46
N ALA A 164 15.38 10.19 -18.07
CA ALA A 164 15.65 11.33 -18.94
C ALA A 164 17.13 11.42 -19.35
N PHE A 165 18.05 10.98 -18.50
CA PHE A 165 19.50 10.97 -18.76
C PHE A 165 19.94 9.79 -19.65
N PHE A 166 19.51 8.57 -19.33
CA PHE A 166 19.98 7.37 -20.04
C PHE A 166 19.21 7.05 -21.32
N GLN A 167 17.91 7.38 -21.38
CA GLN A 167 16.99 7.13 -22.50
C GLN A 167 16.98 5.69 -23.09
N ASP A 168 17.54 4.74 -22.34
CA ASP A 168 17.66 3.33 -22.70
C ASP A 168 17.28 2.46 -21.51
N TRP A 169 16.29 1.58 -21.70
CA TRP A 169 15.85 0.68 -20.64
C TRP A 169 16.97 -0.27 -20.17
N PHE A 170 17.83 -0.72 -21.10
CA PHE A 170 18.94 -1.63 -20.79
C PHE A 170 19.97 -0.99 -19.85
N LYS A 171 20.42 0.24 -20.15
CA LYS A 171 21.39 0.98 -19.32
C LYS A 171 20.88 1.22 -17.91
N ILE A 172 19.58 1.46 -17.77
CA ILE A 172 18.93 1.71 -16.47
C ILE A 172 18.91 0.45 -15.62
N HIS A 173 18.58 -0.71 -16.21
CA HIS A 173 18.64 -1.98 -15.48
C HIS A 173 20.08 -2.35 -15.08
N VAL A 174 21.08 -2.05 -15.92
CA VAL A 174 22.50 -2.19 -15.55
C VAL A 174 22.85 -1.28 -14.37
N TYR A 175 22.41 -0.02 -14.40
CA TYR A 175 22.63 0.93 -13.29
C TYR A 175 22.04 0.41 -11.97
N TYR A 176 20.79 -0.06 -11.96
CA TYR A 176 20.16 -0.58 -10.74
C TYR A 176 20.82 -1.86 -10.22
N GLY A 177 21.11 -2.81 -11.12
CA GLY A 177 21.75 -4.07 -10.74
C GLY A 177 23.20 -3.93 -10.28
N CYS A 178 24.00 -3.14 -11.00
CA CYS A 178 25.45 -3.08 -10.78
C CYS A 178 25.89 -1.95 -9.81
N ILE A 179 25.13 -0.87 -9.69
CA ILE A 179 25.50 0.28 -8.85
C ILE A 179 24.60 0.34 -7.62
N ASN A 180 23.29 0.47 -7.81
CA ASN A 180 22.36 0.68 -6.68
C ASN A 180 22.31 -0.54 -5.74
N GLY A 181 22.21 -1.75 -6.31
CA GLY A 181 22.19 -3.00 -5.55
C GLY A 181 23.40 -3.17 -4.61
N PRO A 182 24.65 -3.13 -5.10
CA PRO A 182 25.84 -3.25 -4.25
C PRO A 182 25.97 -2.14 -3.20
N VAL A 183 25.64 -0.89 -3.55
CA VAL A 183 25.61 0.22 -2.58
C VAL A 183 24.60 -0.07 -1.47
N CYS A 184 23.40 -0.52 -1.82
CA CYS A 184 22.38 -0.92 -0.85
C CYS A 184 22.88 -2.07 0.05
N PHE A 185 23.54 -3.08 -0.53
CA PHE A 185 24.11 -4.19 0.23
C PHE A 185 25.19 -3.74 1.22
N LEU A 186 26.09 -2.83 0.82
CA LEU A 186 27.11 -2.26 1.70
C LEU A 186 26.46 -1.50 2.87
N LEU A 187 25.46 -0.66 2.59
CA LEU A 187 24.72 0.07 3.62
C LEU A 187 24.00 -0.90 4.58
N LEU A 188 23.42 -1.99 4.08
CA LEU A 188 22.79 -3.01 4.92
C LEU A 188 23.79 -3.72 5.84
N ARG A 189 25.06 -3.89 5.43
CA ARG A 189 26.09 -4.47 6.30
C ARG A 189 26.44 -3.58 7.48
N CYS A 190 26.46 -2.26 7.28
CA CYS A 190 26.75 -1.27 8.31
C CYS A 190 25.70 -1.22 9.43
N LEU A 191 24.50 -1.77 9.22
CA LEU A 191 23.42 -1.72 10.20
C LEU A 191 23.57 -2.81 11.27
N ASN A 192 23.27 -2.49 12.53
CA ASN A 192 23.32 -3.47 13.62
C ASN A 192 22.19 -4.51 13.51
N LYS A 193 22.38 -5.67 14.15
CA LYS A 193 21.31 -6.69 14.25
C LYS A 193 20.14 -6.13 15.08
N SER A 194 18.89 -6.48 14.73
CA SER A 194 17.71 -6.02 15.47
C SER A 194 17.76 -6.53 16.93
N PRO A 195 17.65 -5.63 17.93
CA PRO A 195 17.63 -6.02 19.35
C PRO A 195 16.48 -6.96 19.68
N SER A 196 15.32 -6.77 19.04
CA SER A 196 14.09 -7.54 19.28
C SER A 196 14.26 -9.03 18.98
N TRP A 197 15.00 -9.37 17.92
CA TRP A 197 15.31 -10.75 17.55
C TRP A 197 16.40 -11.34 18.45
N MET A 198 17.39 -10.53 18.82
CA MET A 198 18.45 -10.96 19.72
C MET A 198 17.87 -11.44 21.06
N ASN A 199 16.97 -10.64 21.66
CA ASN A 199 16.29 -10.97 22.91
C ASN A 199 15.48 -12.28 22.85
N GLN A 200 14.86 -12.57 21.70
CA GLN A 200 14.12 -13.82 21.52
C GLN A 200 15.05 -15.05 21.40
N SER A 201 16.28 -14.85 20.90
CA SER A 201 17.23 -15.93 20.62
C SER A 201 18.15 -16.29 21.78
N THR A 202 18.44 -15.37 22.71
CA THR A 202 19.50 -15.55 23.72
C THR A 202 19.02 -15.80 25.16
N HIS A 203 17.73 -16.03 25.43
CA HIS A 203 17.19 -16.16 26.80
C HIS A 203 17.52 -14.98 27.74
N LEU A 204 18.03 -13.87 27.19
CA LEU A 204 18.34 -12.65 27.92
C LEU A 204 17.18 -11.68 27.69
N ASP A 205 16.30 -11.59 28.71
CA ASP A 205 15.17 -10.66 28.76
C ASP A 205 15.66 -9.21 28.93
N ILE A 206 16.38 -8.67 27.94
CA ILE A 206 16.73 -7.24 27.92
C ILE A 206 15.62 -6.51 27.16
N HIS A 207 14.48 -6.31 27.82
CA HIS A 207 13.37 -5.53 27.29
C HIS A 207 13.83 -4.11 26.92
N PHE A 208 13.93 -3.81 25.62
CA PHE A 208 13.97 -2.43 25.12
C PHE A 208 12.56 -1.82 25.22
N ALA A 209 12.12 -1.62 26.47
CA ALA A 209 11.02 -0.80 26.99
C ALA A 209 10.63 -1.39 28.35
N ASN A 210 11.12 -0.76 29.42
CA ASN A 210 10.91 -1.08 30.84
C ASN A 210 11.42 -2.44 31.35
N PRO A 211 12.15 -2.46 32.49
CA PRO A 211 12.16 -3.65 33.33
C PRO A 211 10.73 -3.83 33.84
N ARG A 212 10.06 -4.89 33.39
CA ARG A 212 8.88 -5.40 34.10
C ARG A 212 9.40 -6.44 35.07
N ASP A 213 9.68 -6.02 36.29
CA ASP A 213 9.69 -6.97 37.38
C ASP A 213 8.24 -7.49 37.53
N ASP A 214 8.10 -8.81 37.68
CA ASP A 214 6.85 -9.52 38.00
C ASP A 214 5.80 -9.72 36.90
N LEU A 215 6.22 -10.19 35.72
CA LEU A 215 5.36 -11.09 34.95
C LEU A 215 6.08 -12.41 34.72
N GLN A 216 5.94 -13.32 35.69
CA GLN A 216 5.95 -14.76 35.39
C GLN A 216 4.84 -15.01 34.36
N MET A 217 5.19 -14.89 33.08
CA MET A 217 4.33 -15.31 31.99
C MET A 217 4.17 -16.81 32.10
N ASP A 218 3.04 -17.23 32.66
CA ASP A 218 2.58 -18.60 32.74
C ASP A 218 2.74 -19.28 31.36
N ARG A 219 3.79 -20.10 31.25
CA ARG A 219 4.27 -20.67 29.97
C ARG A 219 3.31 -21.71 29.39
N THR A 220 2.25 -22.06 30.11
CA THR A 220 1.45 -23.28 29.88
C THR A 220 0.18 -23.08 29.04
N LYS A 221 -0.20 -21.86 28.62
CA LYS A 221 -1.32 -21.66 27.67
C LYS A 221 -1.09 -20.53 26.65
N ARG A 222 0.04 -20.51 25.93
CA ARG A 222 0.02 -19.90 24.58
C ARG A 222 -0.85 -20.77 23.68
N ARG A 223 -2.18 -20.60 23.76
CA ARG A 223 -3.08 -21.10 22.71
C ARG A 223 -2.60 -20.48 21.40
N LYS A 224 -1.91 -21.29 20.58
CA LYS A 224 -1.50 -21.02 19.19
C LYS A 224 -2.74 -20.85 18.29
N SER A 225 -3.70 -20.01 18.66
CA SER A 225 -4.66 -19.55 17.67
C SER A 225 -3.89 -18.64 16.73
N SER A 226 -3.90 -18.95 15.44
CA SER A 226 -3.33 -18.06 14.41
C SER A 226 -3.86 -16.64 14.65
N ALA A 227 -2.98 -15.64 14.61
CA ALA A 227 -3.36 -14.23 14.81
C ALA A 227 -4.53 -13.80 13.91
N ILE A 228 -4.59 -14.37 12.70
CA ILE A 228 -5.72 -14.25 11.76
C ILE A 228 -7.04 -14.72 12.36
N LEU A 229 -7.05 -15.87 13.04
CA LEU A 229 -8.25 -16.44 13.63
C LEU A 229 -8.72 -15.60 14.82
N MET A 230 -7.78 -15.01 15.57
CA MET A 230 -8.12 -14.09 16.66
C MET A 230 -8.79 -12.82 16.14
N ILE A 231 -8.23 -12.20 15.08
CA ILE A 231 -8.79 -11.00 14.44
C ILE A 231 -10.19 -11.29 13.85
N ILE A 232 -10.37 -12.46 13.22
CA ILE A 232 -11.66 -12.84 12.60
C ILE A 232 -12.73 -13.14 13.67
N ARG A 233 -12.33 -13.71 14.82
CA ARG A 233 -13.25 -14.13 15.86
C ARG A 233 -13.93 -12.97 16.57
N ASP A 234 -13.19 -11.91 16.89
CA ASP A 234 -13.75 -10.73 17.56
C ASP A 234 -14.44 -9.81 16.56
N ARG A 235 -15.75 -9.58 16.75
CA ARG A 235 -16.56 -8.72 15.87
C ARG A 235 -16.05 -7.28 15.85
N THR A 236 -15.62 -6.74 16.99
CA THR A 236 -15.22 -5.33 17.11
C THR A 236 -13.88 -5.09 16.41
N ILE A 237 -12.90 -5.95 16.65
CA ILE A 237 -11.58 -5.90 16.00
C ILE A 237 -11.74 -6.15 14.51
N ARG A 238 -12.54 -7.15 14.11
CA ARG A 238 -12.79 -7.46 12.69
C ARG A 238 -13.31 -6.27 11.91
N MET A 239 -14.32 -5.54 12.40
CA MET A 239 -14.87 -4.40 11.65
C MET A 239 -13.88 -3.24 11.55
N LYS A 240 -13.09 -2.98 12.60
CA LYS A 240 -11.98 -2.01 12.56
C LYS A 240 -10.92 -2.43 11.53
N SER A 241 -10.54 -3.71 11.54
CA SER A 241 -9.58 -4.29 10.60
C SER A 241 -10.05 -4.15 9.16
N VAL A 242 -11.32 -4.45 8.87
CA VAL A 242 -11.90 -4.30 7.52
C VAL A 242 -11.77 -2.86 7.03
N ALA A 243 -12.11 -1.87 7.85
CA ALA A 243 -11.99 -0.46 7.47
C ALA A 243 -10.53 -0.04 7.21
N LEU A 244 -9.59 -0.43 8.08
CA LEU A 244 -8.16 -0.13 7.91
C LEU A 244 -7.55 -0.84 6.69
N TYR A 245 -7.89 -2.10 6.47
CA TYR A 245 -7.39 -2.87 5.33
C TYR A 245 -7.91 -2.32 4.01
N PHE A 246 -9.18 -1.92 3.96
CA PHE A 246 -9.76 -1.30 2.78
C PHE A 246 -9.18 0.09 2.50
N LEU A 247 -8.91 0.89 3.55
CA LEU A 247 -8.18 2.16 3.44
C LEU A 247 -6.79 1.96 2.80
N SER A 248 -6.04 0.96 3.27
CA SER A 248 -4.73 0.63 2.71
C SER A 248 -4.81 0.20 1.24
N PHE A 249 -5.80 -0.64 0.93
CA PHE A 249 -6.07 -1.16 -0.40
C PHE A 249 -6.40 -0.03 -1.39
N SER A 250 -7.36 0.84 -1.06
CA SER A 250 -7.77 1.93 -1.94
C SER A 250 -6.65 2.93 -2.19
N SER A 251 -5.94 3.35 -1.14
CA SER A 251 -4.88 4.35 -1.27
C SER A 251 -3.75 3.84 -2.15
N SER A 252 -3.40 2.56 -2.02
CA SER A 252 -2.36 1.94 -2.83
C SER A 252 -2.83 1.71 -4.26
N ALA A 253 -4.07 1.28 -4.47
CA ALA A 253 -4.64 1.11 -5.81
C ALA A 253 -4.64 2.41 -6.60
N ILE A 254 -5.01 3.53 -5.97
CA ILE A 254 -5.05 4.83 -6.63
C ILE A 254 -3.62 5.37 -6.86
N PHE A 255 -2.74 5.31 -5.86
CA PHE A 255 -1.37 5.80 -6.00
C PHE A 255 -0.61 5.08 -7.13
N TYR A 256 -0.62 3.74 -7.13
CA TYR A 256 0.05 2.97 -8.19
C TYR A 256 -0.72 3.04 -9.51
N GLY A 257 -2.05 3.06 -9.47
CA GLY A 257 -2.88 3.21 -10.67
C GLY A 257 -2.58 4.52 -11.41
N ILE A 258 -2.43 5.65 -10.70
CA ILE A 258 -2.05 6.93 -11.31
C ILE A 258 -0.63 6.88 -11.89
N ASN A 259 0.34 6.34 -11.14
CA ASN A 259 1.73 6.30 -11.59
C ASN A 259 1.93 5.36 -12.80
N ILE A 260 1.28 4.20 -12.80
CA ILE A 260 1.35 3.22 -13.89
C ILE A 260 0.59 3.73 -15.13
N ASN A 261 -0.53 4.44 -14.94
CA ASN A 261 -1.31 5.04 -16.01
C ASN A 261 -0.95 6.50 -16.32
N ALA A 262 0.22 6.98 -15.90
CA ALA A 262 0.60 8.38 -16.08
C ALA A 262 0.54 8.83 -17.55
N LYS A 263 0.86 7.92 -18.48
CA LYS A 263 0.76 8.11 -19.94
C LYS A 263 -0.64 8.46 -20.42
N ALA A 264 -1.68 7.93 -19.78
CA ALA A 264 -3.08 8.17 -20.16
C ALA A 264 -3.51 9.62 -19.91
N TYR A 265 -2.87 10.29 -18.94
CA TYR A 265 -3.16 11.68 -18.63
C TYR A 265 -2.29 12.65 -19.42
N ASN A 266 -0.99 12.39 -19.50
CA ASN A 266 -0.05 13.23 -20.25
C ASN A 266 1.04 12.39 -20.94
N PRO A 267 1.38 12.71 -22.21
CA PRO A 267 2.36 11.95 -22.97
C PRO A 267 3.80 12.13 -22.47
N ASN A 268 4.16 13.31 -21.91
CA ASN A 268 5.52 13.62 -21.46
C ASN A 268 5.77 13.16 -20.01
N ILE A 269 5.86 11.85 -19.79
CA ILE A 269 5.98 11.24 -18.46
C ILE A 269 7.18 11.78 -17.67
N TYR A 270 8.30 12.08 -18.34
CA TYR A 270 9.55 12.51 -17.70
C TYR A 270 9.38 13.78 -16.86
N ILE A 271 8.52 14.70 -17.27
CA ILE A 271 8.27 15.97 -16.58
C ILE A 271 7.06 15.84 -15.66
N TYR A 272 5.98 15.20 -16.13
CA TYR A 272 4.72 15.15 -15.38
C TYR A 272 4.74 14.15 -14.23
N LEU A 273 5.48 13.04 -14.32
CA LEU A 273 5.55 12.04 -13.24
C LEU A 273 6.20 12.60 -11.96
N PRO A 274 7.31 13.37 -12.02
CA PRO A 274 7.82 14.14 -10.88
C PRO A 274 6.81 15.14 -10.32
N ILE A 275 6.12 15.88 -11.19
CA ILE A 275 5.14 16.90 -10.77
C ILE A 275 3.99 16.24 -10.01
N TYR A 276 3.46 15.12 -10.50
CA TYR A 276 2.42 14.36 -9.81
C TYR A 276 2.86 13.91 -8.42
N ASN A 277 4.05 13.31 -8.32
CA ASN A 277 4.60 12.81 -7.07
C ASN A 277 5.07 13.92 -6.11
N SER A 278 5.31 15.14 -6.62
CA SER A 278 5.67 16.30 -5.80
C SER A 278 4.61 16.62 -4.75
N GLY A 279 3.34 16.27 -4.99
CA GLY A 279 2.24 16.40 -4.04
C GLY A 279 2.45 15.67 -2.71
N PHE A 280 3.43 14.77 -2.62
CA PHE A 280 3.77 14.09 -1.37
C PHE A 280 4.58 14.97 -0.39
N LEU A 281 5.40 15.89 -0.90
CA LEU A 281 6.16 16.83 -0.07
C LEU A 281 5.24 17.72 0.78
N PRO A 282 4.24 18.43 0.21
CA PRO A 282 3.30 19.20 1.01
C PRO A 282 2.47 18.31 1.94
N ALA A 283 2.19 17.04 1.57
CA ALA A 283 1.43 16.13 2.44
C ALA A 283 2.12 15.93 3.80
N ILE A 284 3.44 15.79 3.81
CA ILE A 284 4.20 15.60 5.06
C ILE A 284 4.29 16.89 5.86
N LEU A 285 4.48 18.03 5.19
CA LEU A 285 4.43 19.34 5.87
C LEU A 285 3.08 19.53 6.57
N THR A 286 1.97 19.22 5.89
CA THR A 286 0.62 19.25 6.47
C THR A 286 0.49 18.31 7.67
N ILE A 287 1.06 17.10 7.61
CA ILE A 287 1.03 16.16 8.74
C ILE A 287 1.79 16.72 9.96
N ILE A 288 2.97 17.31 9.76
CA ILE A 288 3.76 17.92 10.83
C ILE A 288 2.98 19.08 11.47
N VAL A 289 2.36 19.93 10.64
CA VAL A 289 1.50 21.03 11.08
C VAL A 289 0.29 20.52 11.86
N PHE A 290 -0.43 19.53 11.33
CA PHE A 290 -1.61 18.96 11.99
C PHE A 290 -1.27 18.30 13.32
N LYS A 291 -0.09 17.69 13.44
CA LYS A 291 0.43 17.20 14.72
C LYS A 291 0.66 18.36 15.71
N LYS A 292 1.25 19.47 15.28
CA LYS A 292 1.48 20.65 16.14
C LYS A 292 0.18 21.24 16.69
N TYR A 293 -0.88 21.25 15.87
CA TYR A 293 -2.20 21.76 16.26
C TYR A 293 -3.11 20.70 16.90
N ASN A 294 -2.60 19.50 17.22
CA ASN A 294 -3.37 18.38 17.78
C ASN A 294 -4.67 18.07 17.00
N VAL A 295 -4.62 18.17 15.67
CA VAL A 295 -5.77 17.86 14.81
C VAL A 295 -6.05 16.36 14.87
N ASN A 296 -7.32 16.01 15.07
CA ASN A 296 -7.78 14.64 15.14
C ASN A 296 -7.58 13.88 13.82
N LYS A 297 -6.71 12.86 13.84
CA LYS A 297 -6.33 12.04 12.67
C LYS A 297 -7.53 11.43 11.94
N LYS A 298 -8.55 10.95 12.67
CA LYS A 298 -9.75 10.33 12.08
C LYS A 298 -10.49 11.31 11.15
N TYR A 299 -10.76 12.52 11.63
CA TYR A 299 -11.50 13.52 10.84
C TYR A 299 -10.69 13.95 9.62
N THR A 300 -9.37 14.10 9.75
CA THR A 300 -8.51 14.38 8.59
C THR A 300 -8.62 13.29 7.52
N ILE A 301 -8.58 12.00 7.90
CA ILE A 301 -8.72 10.90 6.93
C ILE A 301 -10.07 10.99 6.21
N ILE A 302 -11.17 11.18 6.95
CA ILE A 302 -12.52 11.23 6.39
C ILE A 302 -12.67 12.40 5.41
N VAL A 303 -12.29 13.61 5.84
CA VAL A 303 -12.39 14.83 5.01
C VAL A 303 -11.55 14.67 3.74
N ASN A 304 -10.32 14.18 3.86
CA ASN A 304 -9.44 13.98 2.71
C ASN A 304 -9.97 12.92 1.74
N LEU A 305 -10.61 11.85 2.22
CA LEU A 305 -11.22 10.83 1.37
C LEU A 305 -12.36 11.41 0.55
N PHE A 306 -13.30 12.12 1.18
CA PHE A 306 -14.40 12.76 0.46
C PHE A 306 -13.90 13.87 -0.48
N LEU A 307 -12.90 14.65 -0.08
CA LEU A 307 -12.30 15.64 -0.98
C LEU A 307 -11.61 14.97 -2.19
N SER A 308 -10.95 13.83 -1.98
CA SER A 308 -10.38 13.03 -3.08
C SER A 308 -11.47 12.53 -4.03
N THR A 309 -12.64 12.13 -3.53
CA THR A 309 -13.77 11.71 -4.39
C THR A 309 -14.23 12.84 -5.30
N ALA A 310 -14.37 14.07 -4.77
CA ALA A 310 -14.78 15.23 -5.55
C ALA A 310 -13.76 15.55 -6.66
N ILE A 311 -12.47 15.47 -6.36
CA ILE A 311 -11.39 15.71 -7.34
C ILE A 311 -11.38 14.67 -8.45
N PHE A 312 -11.53 13.38 -8.12
CA PHE A 312 -11.55 12.32 -9.15
C PHE A 312 -12.81 12.37 -10.00
N ILE A 313 -13.96 12.75 -9.43
CA ILE A 313 -15.19 12.99 -10.20
C ILE A 313 -15.01 14.18 -11.15
N ALA A 314 -14.32 15.25 -10.72
CA ALA A 314 -14.07 16.43 -11.55
C ALA A 314 -13.09 16.17 -12.72
N LEU A 315 -12.15 15.24 -12.55
CA LEU A 315 -11.07 14.96 -13.52
C LEU A 315 -11.56 14.74 -14.97
N PRO A 316 -12.60 13.94 -15.27
CA PRO A 316 -13.09 13.74 -16.64
C PRO A 316 -13.84 14.94 -17.26
N PHE A 317 -14.37 15.86 -16.47
CA PHE A 317 -15.21 16.96 -16.99
C PHE A 317 -14.40 18.06 -17.67
N TYR A 318 -13.11 18.17 -17.37
CA TYR A 318 -12.27 19.26 -17.85
C TYR A 318 -11.14 18.72 -18.74
N GLN A 319 -11.17 19.06 -20.02
CA GLN A 319 -10.17 18.63 -21.01
C GLN A 319 -8.84 19.43 -20.93
N ASN A 320 -8.74 20.42 -20.04
CA ASN A 320 -7.54 21.24 -19.89
C ASN A 320 -6.39 20.45 -19.24
N ARG A 321 -5.24 20.38 -19.92
CA ARG A 321 -4.03 19.65 -19.45
C ARG A 321 -3.55 20.14 -18.08
N MET A 322 -3.52 21.46 -17.88
CA MET A 322 -3.11 22.06 -16.59
C MET A 322 -4.07 21.70 -15.47
N PHE A 323 -5.37 21.67 -15.75
CA PHE A 323 -6.38 21.30 -14.76
C PHE A 323 -6.23 19.83 -14.36
N SER A 324 -6.11 18.91 -15.33
CA SER A 324 -5.87 17.48 -15.05
C SER A 324 -4.60 17.29 -14.20
N MET A 325 -3.53 18.02 -14.49
CA MET A 325 -2.30 17.97 -13.71
C MET A 325 -2.51 18.39 -12.25
N ILE A 326 -3.19 19.51 -12.02
CA ILE A 326 -3.48 20.01 -10.66
C ILE A 326 -4.37 19.02 -9.91
N CYS A 327 -5.41 18.48 -10.56
CA CYS A 327 -6.28 17.47 -9.96
C CYS A 327 -5.53 16.20 -9.55
N ILE A 328 -4.65 15.69 -10.42
CA ILE A 328 -3.85 14.48 -10.12
C ILE A 328 -2.89 14.74 -8.96
N MET A 329 -2.20 15.89 -8.98
CA MET A 329 -1.28 16.28 -7.90
C MET A 329 -2.02 16.43 -6.56
N MET A 330 -3.20 17.08 -6.56
CA MET A 330 -4.04 17.23 -5.37
C MET A 330 -4.58 15.87 -4.88
N GLY A 331 -4.96 14.98 -5.80
CA GLY A 331 -5.38 13.62 -5.48
C GLY A 331 -4.27 12.82 -4.80
N ILE A 332 -3.05 12.85 -5.35
CA ILE A 332 -1.88 12.22 -4.73
C ILE A 332 -1.63 12.84 -3.35
N TYR A 333 -1.61 14.18 -3.22
CA TYR A 333 -1.43 14.87 -1.94
C TYR A 333 -2.39 14.34 -0.84
N LEU A 334 -3.70 14.27 -1.13
CA LEU A 334 -4.70 13.80 -0.16
C LEU A 334 -4.53 12.32 0.19
N ILE A 335 -4.28 11.47 -0.81
CA ILE A 335 -4.05 10.03 -0.61
C ILE A 335 -2.79 9.78 0.21
N SER A 336 -1.77 10.62 0.05
CA SER A 336 -0.50 10.55 0.76
C SER A 336 -0.68 10.79 2.26
N ILE A 337 -1.49 11.79 2.61
CA ILE A 337 -1.87 12.06 4.01
C ILE A 337 -2.60 10.83 4.58
N ASN A 338 -3.58 10.32 3.84
CA ASN A 338 -4.41 9.19 4.28
C ASN A 338 -3.59 7.90 4.48
N THR A 339 -2.67 7.62 3.57
CA THR A 339 -1.79 6.44 3.66
C THR A 339 -0.89 6.54 4.88
N THR A 340 -0.27 7.70 5.07
CA THR A 340 0.67 7.93 6.18
C THR A 340 -0.04 7.88 7.54
N TYR A 341 -1.19 8.52 7.67
CA TYR A 341 -2.00 8.39 8.89
C TYR A 341 -2.59 6.99 9.07
N GLY A 342 -2.90 6.26 8.00
CA GLY A 342 -3.31 4.86 8.07
C GLY A 342 -2.23 3.98 8.69
N TYR A 343 -0.97 4.12 8.26
CA TYR A 343 0.17 3.42 8.86
C TYR A 343 0.38 3.81 10.34
N MET A 344 0.20 5.08 10.68
CA MET A 344 0.31 5.53 12.07
C MET A 344 -0.83 5.02 12.96
N LEU A 345 -2.07 5.00 12.46
CA LEU A 345 -3.26 4.64 13.23
C LEU A 345 -3.35 3.13 13.48
N THR A 346 -2.91 2.33 12.51
CA THR A 346 -3.08 0.87 12.52
C THR A 346 -2.56 0.21 13.81
N PRO A 347 -1.31 0.42 14.27
CA PRO A 347 -0.81 -0.22 15.49
C PRO A 347 -1.61 0.10 16.75
N TYR A 348 -2.21 1.29 16.83
CA TYR A 348 -2.97 1.72 18.00
C TYR A 348 -4.34 1.05 18.09
N GLN A 349 -4.90 0.56 16.99
CA GLN A 349 -6.23 -0.05 16.97
C GLN A 349 -6.25 -1.52 17.39
N TYR A 350 -5.06 -2.15 17.52
CA TYR A 350 -4.91 -3.55 17.91
C TYR A 350 -4.33 -3.70 19.32
N PRO A 351 -4.75 -4.75 20.06
CA PRO A 351 -4.09 -5.12 21.31
C PRO A 351 -2.64 -5.55 21.05
N VAL A 352 -1.76 -5.38 22.04
CA VAL A 352 -0.29 -5.58 21.91
C VAL A 352 0.09 -6.89 21.22
N SER A 353 -0.61 -7.98 21.53
CA SER A 353 -0.38 -9.31 20.95
C SER A 353 -0.68 -9.41 19.46
N LEU A 354 -1.55 -8.55 18.91
CA LEU A 354 -1.98 -8.55 17.51
C LEU A 354 -1.45 -7.34 16.71
N ARG A 355 -0.74 -6.39 17.34
CA ARG A 355 -0.24 -5.17 16.67
C ARG A 355 0.63 -5.49 15.45
N GLY A 356 1.61 -6.38 15.61
CA GLY A 356 2.51 -6.76 14.52
C GLY A 356 1.75 -7.38 13.35
N SER A 357 0.92 -8.38 13.62
CA SER A 357 0.12 -9.05 12.58
C SER A 357 -0.88 -8.10 11.90
N GLY A 358 -1.50 -7.19 12.66
CA GLY A 358 -2.43 -6.18 12.12
C GLY A 358 -1.77 -5.27 11.10
N VAL A 359 -0.54 -4.81 11.37
CA VAL A 359 0.26 -4.00 10.43
C VAL A 359 0.70 -4.81 9.21
N SER A 360 1.12 -6.07 9.40
CA SER A 360 1.50 -6.93 8.27
C SER A 360 0.32 -7.18 7.32
N TYR A 361 -0.89 -7.41 7.85
CA TYR A 361 -2.09 -7.56 7.01
C TYR A 361 -2.50 -6.24 6.34
N PHE A 362 -2.33 -5.10 7.02
CA PHE A 362 -2.51 -3.77 6.41
C PHE A 362 -1.59 -3.58 5.20
N MET A 363 -0.32 -3.97 5.30
CA MET A 363 0.62 -3.94 4.18
C MET A 363 0.26 -4.92 3.07
N LEU A 364 -0.17 -6.14 3.41
CA LEU A 364 -0.62 -7.13 2.42
C LEU A 364 -1.79 -6.59 1.59
N CYS A 365 -2.77 -5.95 2.24
CA CYS A 365 -3.90 -5.32 1.56
C CYS A 365 -3.48 -4.14 0.67
N SER A 366 -2.47 -3.36 1.08
CA SER A 366 -1.85 -2.35 0.20
C SER A 366 -1.33 -2.98 -1.09
N ARG A 367 -0.62 -4.11 -1.01
CA ARG A 367 -0.08 -4.81 -2.20
C ARG A 367 -1.15 -5.41 -3.10
N LEU A 368 -2.24 -5.91 -2.53
CA LEU A 368 -3.41 -6.29 -3.33
C LEU A 368 -4.03 -5.09 -4.06
N GLY A 369 -4.00 -3.90 -3.46
CA GLY A 369 -4.39 -2.65 -4.12
C GLY A 369 -3.51 -2.35 -5.33
N VAL A 370 -2.20 -2.59 -5.26
CA VAL A 370 -1.28 -2.43 -6.39
C VAL A 370 -1.66 -3.33 -7.56
N VAL A 371 -2.08 -4.58 -7.30
CA VAL A 371 -2.57 -5.49 -8.36
C VAL A 371 -3.79 -4.90 -9.07
N LEU A 372 -4.73 -4.31 -8.31
CA LEU A 372 -5.86 -3.59 -8.91
C LEU A 372 -5.37 -2.41 -9.75
N GLY A 373 -4.45 -1.58 -9.23
CA GLY A 373 -3.87 -0.45 -9.95
C GLY A 373 -3.21 -0.85 -11.27
N ALA A 374 -2.45 -1.95 -11.28
CA ALA A 374 -1.83 -2.49 -12.49
C ALA A 374 -2.87 -3.05 -13.47
N SER A 375 -3.96 -3.65 -12.99
CA SER A 375 -5.05 -4.11 -13.87
C SER A 375 -5.79 -2.96 -14.57
N LEU A 376 -5.81 -1.75 -13.99
CA LEU A 376 -6.40 -0.56 -14.62
C LEU A 376 -5.62 -0.11 -15.87
N LEU A 377 -4.37 -0.56 -16.05
CA LEU A 377 -3.61 -0.36 -17.29
C LEU A 377 -4.35 -0.89 -18.52
N TYR A 378 -5.20 -1.91 -18.34
CA TYR A 378 -6.01 -2.46 -19.42
C TYR A 378 -7.04 -1.45 -19.98
N ILE A 379 -7.54 -0.53 -19.14
CA ILE A 379 -8.63 0.40 -19.48
C ILE A 379 -8.07 1.81 -19.79
N GLN A 380 -6.79 1.91 -20.17
CA GLN A 380 -6.12 3.19 -20.43
C GLN A 380 -6.81 4.08 -21.47
N THR A 381 -7.59 3.49 -22.37
CA THR A 381 -8.32 4.21 -23.42
C THR A 381 -9.47 5.07 -22.87
N ASN A 382 -9.95 4.82 -21.65
CA ASN A 382 -11.07 5.55 -21.07
C ASN A 382 -10.75 6.08 -19.66
N THR A 383 -10.18 7.30 -19.63
CA THR A 383 -9.82 8.00 -18.38
C THR A 383 -11.01 8.27 -17.46
N VAL A 384 -12.23 8.34 -18.01
CA VAL A 384 -13.47 8.50 -17.23
C VAL A 384 -13.71 7.28 -16.34
N VAL A 385 -13.56 6.08 -16.90
CA VAL A 385 -13.78 4.83 -16.15
C VAL A 385 -12.78 4.70 -15.00
N ILE A 386 -11.51 5.02 -15.26
CA ILE A 386 -10.45 5.00 -14.25
C ILE A 386 -10.78 5.95 -13.09
N SER A 387 -11.22 7.18 -13.40
CA SER A 387 -11.60 8.17 -12.41
C SER A 387 -12.82 7.76 -11.59
N VAL A 388 -13.82 7.13 -12.21
CA VAL A 388 -15.01 6.59 -11.51
C VAL A 388 -14.62 5.46 -10.56
N ILE A 389 -13.69 4.59 -10.96
CA ILE A 389 -13.20 3.52 -10.08
C ILE A 389 -12.50 4.13 -8.86
N TYR A 390 -11.65 5.15 -9.04
CA TYR A 390 -10.99 5.83 -7.93
C TYR A 390 -11.97 6.54 -6.99
N SER A 391 -13.01 7.18 -7.52
CA SER A 391 -14.02 7.83 -6.69
C SER A 391 -14.84 6.82 -5.89
N ILE A 392 -15.26 5.70 -6.49
CA ILE A 392 -15.98 4.62 -5.78
C ILE A 392 -15.11 4.02 -4.67
N LEU A 393 -13.81 3.79 -4.93
CA LEU A 393 -12.91 3.29 -3.90
C LEU A 393 -12.81 4.25 -2.71
N CYS A 394 -12.67 5.57 -2.97
CA CYS A 394 -12.58 6.57 -1.91
C CYS A 394 -13.90 6.80 -1.14
N THR A 395 -15.07 6.70 -1.80
CA THR A 395 -16.35 6.84 -1.10
C THR A 395 -16.61 5.67 -0.16
N ILE A 396 -16.38 4.44 -0.63
CA ILE A 396 -16.56 3.23 0.19
C ILE A 396 -15.61 3.26 1.39
N THR A 397 -14.35 3.67 1.21
CA THR A 397 -13.38 3.78 2.33
C THR A 397 -13.79 4.87 3.32
N GLY A 398 -14.26 6.01 2.83
CA GLY A 398 -14.74 7.11 3.67
C GLY A 398 -15.88 6.66 4.59
N ILE A 399 -16.86 5.94 4.03
CA ILE A 399 -18.01 5.40 4.77
C ILE A 399 -17.55 4.36 5.81
N LEU A 400 -16.68 3.42 5.42
CA LEU A 400 -16.16 2.39 6.33
C LEU A 400 -15.36 2.99 7.50
N VAL A 401 -14.49 3.96 7.23
CA VAL A 401 -13.70 4.65 8.25
C VAL A 401 -14.59 5.47 9.18
N MET A 402 -15.61 6.13 8.64
CA MET A 402 -16.56 6.93 9.42
C MET A 402 -17.28 6.07 10.47
N TYR A 403 -17.81 4.92 10.06
CA TYR A 403 -18.65 4.06 10.91
C TYR A 403 -17.86 3.14 11.84
N HIS A 404 -16.73 2.57 11.40
CA HIS A 404 -16.05 1.51 12.14
C HIS A 404 -14.85 1.96 12.99
N ILE A 405 -14.21 3.09 12.68
CA ILE A 405 -13.00 3.52 13.39
C ILE A 405 -13.39 4.49 14.53
N PRO A 406 -13.10 4.18 15.80
CA PRO A 406 -13.37 5.09 16.92
C PRO A 406 -12.40 6.29 16.94
N ILE A 407 -12.83 7.41 17.54
CA ILE A 407 -12.04 8.65 17.64
C ILE A 407 -10.86 8.50 18.58
N LEU A 408 -11.08 7.90 19.77
CA LEU A 408 -10.02 7.49 20.68
C LEU A 408 -9.78 5.99 20.54
N SER A 409 -8.51 5.57 20.49
CA SER A 409 -8.23 4.15 20.62
C SER A 409 -8.44 3.73 22.08
N PRO A 410 -9.22 2.69 22.38
CA PRO A 410 -9.36 2.17 23.74
C PRO A 410 -8.03 1.67 24.33
N TYR A 411 -6.99 1.53 23.52
CA TYR A 411 -5.65 1.07 23.92
C TYR A 411 -4.63 2.19 24.09
N GLU A 412 -5.04 3.46 23.94
CA GLU A 412 -4.16 4.63 24.14
C GLU A 412 -3.86 4.84 25.63
N HIS A 413 -4.89 4.67 26.49
CA HIS A 413 -4.76 4.76 27.95
C HIS A 413 -3.96 3.64 28.61
N GLU A 414 -3.79 2.47 27.96
CA GLU A 414 -2.90 1.44 28.49
C GLU A 414 -1.44 1.93 28.48
N ASN A 415 -1.03 2.71 27.47
CA ASN A 415 0.32 3.26 27.41
C ASN A 415 0.50 4.47 28.34
N GLU A 416 -0.53 5.29 28.55
CA GLU A 416 -0.47 6.46 29.47
C GLU A 416 -0.59 6.06 30.94
N ASN A 417 -1.48 5.14 31.30
CA ASN A 417 -1.58 4.65 32.68
C ASN A 417 -0.34 3.85 33.08
N THR A 418 0.30 3.15 32.14
CA THR A 418 1.62 2.53 32.38
C THR A 418 2.71 3.59 32.55
N LYS A 419 2.63 4.75 31.87
CA LYS A 419 3.56 5.87 32.07
C LYS A 419 3.35 6.62 33.38
N LEU A 420 2.09 6.76 33.81
CA LEU A 420 1.73 7.41 35.07
C LEU A 420 2.05 6.55 36.30
N SER A 421 1.89 5.22 36.21
CA SER A 421 2.27 4.32 37.30
C SER A 421 3.79 4.28 37.54
N LEU A 422 4.60 4.42 36.49
CA LEU A 422 6.07 4.49 36.62
C LEU A 422 6.57 5.77 37.30
N HIS A 423 5.80 6.87 37.23
CA HIS A 423 6.16 8.12 37.88
C HIS A 423 5.58 8.27 39.29
N SER A 424 4.53 7.52 39.63
CA SER A 424 3.94 7.55 40.99
C SER A 424 4.68 6.65 41.98
N ASP A 425 5.35 5.59 41.51
CA ASP A 425 5.93 4.57 42.39
C ASP A 425 7.30 4.98 42.99
N ASP A 426 7.90 6.08 42.54
CA ASP A 426 9.11 6.68 43.13
C ASP A 426 8.80 7.67 44.28
N SER A 427 7.52 7.88 44.63
CA SER A 427 7.14 8.78 45.71
C SER A 427 5.93 8.30 46.52
N GLY A 428 6.19 7.53 47.59
CA GLY A 428 5.36 7.58 48.79
C GLY A 428 4.75 6.27 49.29
N LEU A 429 5.03 5.98 50.56
CA LEU A 429 4.37 5.02 51.43
C LEU A 429 2.83 5.21 51.47
N GLY A 430 2.09 4.10 51.67
CA GLY A 430 0.95 4.08 52.59
C GLY A 430 -0.45 3.73 52.04
N THR A 431 -0.94 2.55 52.47
CA THR A 431 -2.32 2.23 52.90
C THR A 431 -3.56 2.33 51.97
N HIS A 432 -4.24 1.18 51.84
CA HIS A 432 -5.70 0.92 51.84
C HIS A 432 -6.69 1.81 51.02
N SER A 433 -7.45 1.18 50.10
CA SER A 433 -8.85 0.75 50.31
C SER A 433 -9.69 0.67 49.02
N SER A 434 -10.67 -0.22 49.07
CA SER A 434 -11.73 -0.57 48.11
C SER A 434 -12.62 0.58 47.61
N ARG A 435 -13.12 0.50 46.35
CA ARG A 435 -14.53 0.79 46.04
C ARG A 435 -15.02 0.35 44.65
N PHE A 436 -16.13 -0.38 44.66
CA PHE A 436 -17.09 -0.63 43.58
C PHE A 436 -17.54 0.62 42.82
N LYS A 437 -17.87 0.47 41.52
CA LYS A 437 -19.13 0.98 40.94
C LYS A 437 -19.40 0.47 39.51
N ASP A 438 -20.44 -0.36 39.39
CA ASP A 438 -21.19 -0.63 38.16
C ASP A 438 -21.76 0.66 37.54
N ARG A 439 -21.74 0.77 36.21
CA ARG A 439 -22.62 1.70 35.48
C ARG A 439 -23.28 1.06 34.25
N LYS A 440 -24.60 1.23 34.25
CA LYS A 440 -25.65 0.73 33.35
C LYS A 440 -25.57 1.35 31.95
N LYS A 441 -26.04 0.60 30.95
CA LYS A 441 -26.35 1.02 29.58
C LYS A 441 -27.63 1.89 29.52
N PRO A 442 -27.74 2.85 28.58
CA PRO A 442 -29.03 3.46 28.21
C PRO A 442 -29.66 2.84 26.94
N PRO A 443 -30.97 3.10 26.68
CA PRO A 443 -31.85 2.21 25.94
C PRO A 443 -32.12 2.60 24.47
N PHE A 444 -32.70 1.62 23.77
CA PHE A 444 -33.29 1.68 22.42
C PHE A 444 -34.47 2.65 22.32
N PHE A 445 -34.61 3.30 21.16
CA PHE A 445 -35.84 3.93 20.70
C PHE A 445 -36.24 3.37 19.33
N THR A 446 -37.49 2.93 19.27
CA THR A 446 -38.26 2.51 18.09
C THR A 446 -39.12 3.67 17.60
N THR A 447 -39.29 3.82 16.28
CA THR A 447 -40.52 4.37 15.69
C THR A 447 -40.68 3.87 14.25
N ASP A 448 -41.90 3.41 13.96
CA ASP A 448 -42.40 2.96 12.66
C ASP A 448 -42.77 4.11 11.71
N ARG A 449 -42.91 3.74 10.41
CA ARG A 449 -44.02 4.04 9.46
C ARG A 449 -43.69 4.71 8.10
N LEU A 450 -44.15 3.98 7.07
CA LEU A 450 -44.85 4.38 5.82
C LEU A 450 -44.08 4.75 4.54
N ILE A 451 -43.97 3.72 3.67
CA ILE A 451 -44.47 3.60 2.27
C ILE A 451 -44.79 4.90 1.49
N SER A 452 -44.13 5.08 0.33
CA SER A 452 -44.80 5.29 -0.97
C SER A 452 -43.85 5.06 -2.16
N GLU A 453 -44.38 4.42 -3.19
CA GLU A 453 -43.78 4.08 -4.48
C GLU A 453 -43.64 5.32 -5.39
N ASN A 454 -42.65 5.33 -6.30
CA ASN A 454 -42.96 5.46 -7.73
C ASN A 454 -41.73 5.20 -8.64
N ASN A 455 -42.00 4.40 -9.66
CA ASN A 455 -41.19 4.12 -10.85
C ASN A 455 -41.07 5.37 -11.75
N GLN A 456 -40.00 5.47 -12.55
CA GLN A 456 -40.07 5.38 -14.03
C GLN A 456 -38.76 5.82 -14.75
N ASN A 457 -38.31 4.90 -15.61
CA ASN A 457 -37.87 5.08 -17.01
C ASN A 457 -36.49 5.64 -17.42
N LEU A 458 -35.76 4.74 -18.09
CA LEU A 458 -34.73 4.91 -19.13
C LEU A 458 -35.28 5.63 -20.39
N PRO A 459 -34.43 6.22 -21.27
CA PRO A 459 -33.81 5.53 -22.44
C PRO A 459 -32.34 5.94 -22.72
N GLN A 460 -31.41 5.04 -23.09
CA GLN A 460 -31.01 4.50 -24.41
C GLN A 460 -30.38 5.46 -25.47
N ASP A 461 -29.16 5.06 -25.87
CA ASP A 461 -28.43 5.19 -27.14
C ASP A 461 -27.88 6.52 -27.69
N ILE A 462 -26.58 6.50 -28.08
CA ILE A 462 -26.10 6.58 -29.48
C ILE A 462 -24.55 6.45 -29.55
N LYS A 463 -24.11 5.56 -30.45
CA LYS A 463 -22.73 5.30 -30.92
C LYS A 463 -22.15 6.49 -31.70
N LYS A 464 -20.82 6.68 -31.65
CA LYS A 464 -19.97 6.95 -32.84
C LYS A 464 -18.48 6.75 -32.52
N GLY A 465 -17.82 5.95 -33.34
CA GLY A 465 -16.41 5.61 -33.25
C GLY A 465 -15.48 6.66 -33.87
N GLY A 466 -14.20 6.59 -33.50
CA GLY A 466 -13.11 7.37 -34.08
C GLY A 466 -11.77 6.71 -33.80
N CYS A 467 -10.91 6.67 -34.82
CA CYS A 467 -9.59 6.03 -34.86
C CYS A 467 -8.67 6.46 -33.71
N ILE A 468 -8.02 5.49 -33.07
CA ILE A 468 -7.05 5.71 -31.99
C ILE A 468 -5.65 5.67 -32.58
N VAL A 469 -4.94 6.79 -32.48
CA VAL A 469 -3.48 6.85 -32.66
C VAL A 469 -2.86 6.18 -31.43
N VAL A 470 -2.41 4.93 -31.59
CA VAL A 470 -1.73 4.19 -30.53
C VAL A 470 -0.26 4.62 -30.51
N SER A 471 0.03 5.64 -29.71
CA SER A 471 1.40 5.97 -29.29
C SER A 471 1.68 5.25 -27.98
N LEU A 472 2.35 4.09 -28.07
CA LEU A 472 2.76 3.26 -26.94
C LEU A 472 3.81 3.91 -26.04
#